data_AF-A0A972E4L7-F1
#
_entry.id   AF-A0A972E4L7-F1
#
_cell.length_a   1.000
_cell.length_b   1.000
_cell.length_c   1.000
_cell.angle_alpha   90.00
_cell.angle_beta   90.00
_cell.angle_gamma   90.00
#
_symmetry.space_group_name_H-M   'P 1'
#
loop_
_entity.id
_entity.type
_entity.pdbx_description
1 polymer ?
#
loop_
_entity_poly.entity_id
_entity_poly.type
_entity_poly.pdbx_seq_one_letter_code
_entity_poly.pdbx_strand_id
1 'polypeptide(L)' 'LYSVISELNISMCGFGPTAALMSSGDWKPKLLKHATSGEISGDYERVVGYVSMLFE' A
#
# COMPACT_ATOMS: atom_id res chain seq x y z
N LEU A 1 -2.22 -7.16 -8.98
CA LEU A 1 -1.51 -6.85 -7.71
C LEU A 1 -0.25 -7.69 -7.54
N TYR A 2 -0.34 -9.02 -7.50
CA TYR A 2 0.83 -9.88 -7.26
C TYR A 2 2.00 -9.66 -8.25
N SER A 3 1.72 -9.60 -9.56
CA SER A 3 2.75 -9.33 -10.57
C SER A 3 3.49 -8.02 -10.32
N VAL A 4 2.74 -6.95 -9.99
CA VAL A 4 3.32 -5.63 -9.67
C VAL A 4 4.23 -5.69 -8.44
N ILE A 5 3.81 -6.39 -7.39
CA ILE A 5 4.61 -6.58 -6.17
C ILE A 5 5.91 -7.31 -6.49
N SER A 6 5.84 -8.36 -7.30
CA SER A 6 7.02 -9.16 -7.69
C SER A 6 7.97 -8.37 -8.61
N GLU A 7 7.44 -7.70 -9.63
CA GLU A 7 8.23 -6.94 -10.61
C GLU A 7 8.96 -5.77 -9.96
N LEU A 8 8.31 -5.09 -9.01
CA LEU A 8 8.85 -3.91 -8.33
C LEU A 8 9.53 -4.24 -6.98
N ASN A 9 9.63 -5.53 -6.61
CA ASN A 9 10.18 -5.99 -5.34
C ASN A 9 9.60 -5.26 -4.11
N ILE A 10 8.28 -5.06 -4.10
CA ILE A 10 7.60 -4.29 -3.05
C ILE A 10 7.55 -5.11 -1.77
N SER A 11 8.12 -4.59 -0.68
CA SER A 11 8.12 -5.22 0.65
C SER A 11 6.80 -5.06 1.43
N MET A 12 5.68 -4.93 0.73
CA MET A 12 4.38 -4.65 1.33
C MET A 12 3.94 -5.79 2.25
N CYS A 13 3.69 -5.47 3.52
CA CYS A 13 2.98 -6.38 4.42
C CYS A 13 1.47 -6.32 4.13
N GLY A 14 0.80 -7.48 4.12
CA GLY A 14 -0.66 -7.53 3.93
C GLY A 14 -1.16 -7.56 2.48
N PHE A 15 -0.30 -7.88 1.50
CA PHE A 15 -0.75 -7.98 0.09
C PHE A 15 -1.86 -9.01 -0.14
N GLY A 16 -1.91 -10.09 0.66
CA GLY A 16 -2.95 -11.12 0.59
C GLY A 16 -4.36 -10.58 0.84
N PRO A 17 -4.66 -10.03 2.03
CA PRO A 17 -5.97 -9.42 2.31
C PRO A 17 -6.28 -8.23 1.39
N THR A 18 -5.28 -7.43 0.98
CA THR A 18 -5.51 -6.35 -0.01
C THR A 18 -5.94 -6.91 -1.36
N ALA A 19 -5.29 -7.97 -1.86
CA ALA A 19 -5.69 -8.64 -3.10
C ALA A 19 -7.13 -9.18 -3.00
N ALA A 20 -7.46 -9.83 -1.88
CA ALA A 20 -8.78 -10.38 -1.65
C ALA A 20 -9.86 -9.29 -1.69
N LEU A 21 -9.64 -8.16 -1.01
CA LEU A 21 -10.55 -7.01 -1.06
C LEU A 21 -10.68 -6.48 -2.49
N MET A 22 -9.56 -6.19 -3.17
CA MET A 22 -9.59 -5.65 -4.53
C MET A 22 -10.32 -6.56 -5.53
N SER A 23 -10.31 -7.87 -5.31
CA SER A 23 -10.98 -8.85 -6.17
C SER A 23 -12.42 -9.16 -5.77
N SER A 24 -12.90 -8.69 -4.61
CA SER A 24 -14.24 -9.04 -4.11
C SER A 24 -15.38 -8.30 -4.80
N GLY A 25 -15.10 -7.30 -5.63
CA GLY A 25 -16.11 -6.52 -6.33
C GLY A 25 -15.54 -5.40 -7.19
N ASP A 26 -16.44 -4.69 -7.85
CA ASP A 26 -16.11 -3.48 -8.60
C ASP A 26 -16.01 -2.28 -7.66
N TRP A 27 -14.84 -2.12 -7.06
CA TRP A 27 -14.54 -1.00 -6.19
C TRP A 27 -14.13 0.25 -6.95
N LYS A 28 -14.41 1.41 -6.37
CA LYS A 28 -13.81 2.71 -6.77
C LYS A 28 -12.78 3.14 -5.73
N PRO A 29 -11.54 2.60 -5.76
CA PRO A 29 -10.54 2.91 -4.77
C PRO A 29 -10.13 4.38 -4.79
N LYS A 30 -10.13 5.03 -3.63
CA LYS A 30 -9.70 6.41 -3.42
C LYS A 30 -8.54 6.45 -2.42
N LEU A 31 -7.42 7.04 -2.83
CA LEU A 31 -6.31 7.32 -1.93
C LEU A 31 -6.69 8.47 -0.99
N LEU A 32 -6.68 8.21 0.31
CA LEU A 32 -6.94 9.22 1.33
C LEU A 32 -5.64 9.88 1.80
N LYS A 33 -4.61 9.07 2.03
CA LYS A 33 -3.29 9.55 2.46
C LYS A 33 -2.20 8.54 2.13
N HIS A 34 -1.03 9.06 1.80
CA HIS A 34 0.25 8.35 1.83
C HIS A 34 1.18 9.07 2.80
N ALA A 35 1.94 8.32 3.58
CA ALA A 35 2.93 8.87 4.52
C ALA A 35 4.09 7.89 4.71
N THR A 36 5.21 8.38 5.23
CA THR A 36 6.35 7.53 5.60
C THR A 36 6.78 7.76 7.05
N SER A 37 7.40 6.77 7.67
CA SER A 37 8.01 6.94 9.00
C SER A 37 9.07 8.05 9.04
N GLY A 38 9.67 8.37 7.89
CA GLY A 38 10.67 9.43 7.73
C GLY A 38 10.15 10.83 8.08
N GLU A 39 8.85 11.08 7.94
CA GLU A 39 8.22 12.35 8.36
C GLU A 39 8.36 12.61 9.86
N ILE A 40 8.44 11.54 10.66
CA ILE A 40 8.60 11.62 12.12
C ILE A 40 10.07 11.43 12.53
N SER A 41 10.78 10.49 11.91
CA SER A 41 12.17 10.18 12.28
C SER A 41 13.20 11.14 11.69
N GLY A 42 12.89 11.79 10.56
CA GLY A 42 13.84 12.54 9.75
C GLY A 42 14.77 11.68 8.88
N ASP A 43 14.73 10.35 9.01
CA ASP A 43 15.47 9.40 8.16
C ASP A 43 14.60 9.04 6.95
N TYR A 44 15.06 9.43 5.76
CA TYR A 44 14.39 9.14 4.49
C TYR A 44 15.08 8.04 3.68
N GLU A 45 16.21 7.51 4.14
CA GLU A 45 16.91 6.40 3.47
C GLU A 45 16.30 5.05 3.84
N ARG A 46 15.71 4.94 5.05
CA ARG A 46 15.12 3.69 5.56
C ARG A 46 13.78 3.95 6.22
N VAL A 47 12.71 3.78 5.45
CA VAL A 47 11.34 4.08 5.90
C VAL A 47 10.37 2.92 5.74
N VAL A 48 9.32 2.95 6.55
CA VAL A 48 8.08 2.19 6.30
C VAL A 48 7.10 3.14 5.62
N GLY A 49 6.56 2.70 4.47
CA GLY A 49 5.47 3.38 3.79
C GLY A 49 4.11 3.00 4.37
N TYR A 50 3.24 4.00 4.54
CA TYR A 50 1.88 3.83 5.02
C TYR A 50 0.90 4.39 3.99
N VAL A 51 -0.14 3.61 3.70
CA VAL A 51 -1.18 3.98 2.74
C VAL A 51 -2.55 3.81 3.40
N SER A 52 -3.42 4.80 3.21
CA SER A 52 -4.85 4.72 3.52
C SER A 52 -5.67 4.82 2.24
N MET A 53 -6.45 3.78 1.95
CA MET A 53 -7.33 3.69 0.78
C MET A 53 -8.78 3.47 1.25
N LEU A 54 -9.71 4.16 0.62
CA LEU A 54 -11.15 3.90 0.73
C LEU A 54 -11.61 3.10 -0.49
N PHE A 55 -12.35 2.02 -0.26
CA PHE A 55 -12.98 1.22 -1.31
C PHE A 55 -14.50 1.40 -1.21
N GLU A 56 -15.11 1.99 -2.25
CA GLU A 56 -16.56 2.24 -2.40
C GLU A 56 -17.19 1.33 -3.44
#